data_AF-M5FPG4-F1
#
_entry.id   AF-M5FPG4-F1
#
_cell.length_a   1.000
_cell.length_b   1.000
_cell.length_c   1.000
_cell.angle_alpha   90.00
_cell.angle_beta   90.00
_cell.angle_gamma   90.00
#
_symmetry.space_group_name_H-M   'P 1'
#
loop_
_entity.id
_entity.type
_entity.pdbx_description
1 polymer ?
#
loop_
_entity_poly.entity_id
_entity_poly.type
_entity_poly.pdbx_seq_one_letter_code
_entity_poly.pdbx_strand_id
1 'polypeptide(L)'
;MAITYSALTPEDQQHFLTHGWIHLQNACRPEALDYLLEHFWTRMGADPKDKSTWPKYSKMPRHREVKNEDFFNEWAWKAICEIVGGEDRIDAVRERYQGDQFIFNGGGDERKTNDPRLLSGWHTDNDWYRQFITASGNALTLIVLFSDVPSGGGGTWVAEDGIAGLCEWLMQRPEGVDPPFEKDGIYGHVTRCASIVEITGKKGDVFVTHGLLPHCSSENILRNPRIITNPHVNLAEPYNLDRADPGDYSLVEQVILRALNVSCLPASKYSPTRSSAVFFPGASRAKVALVPEELDRLERAAAESGGTVQSPWLSRRGAEGTGRFPIDMEREIANLDQDSISLDTQEDKDGRREFFAFLRRNGLDRPWSEGVQREEEERANVGSGPAREVGAWMWQRDGIA
;
A
#
# COMPACT_ATOMS: atom_id res chain seq x y z
N MET A 1 20.29 21.26 -7.88
CA MET A 1 20.23 22.29 -6.82
C MET A 1 20.03 21.52 -5.54
N ALA A 2 20.98 21.61 -4.62
CA ALA A 2 20.97 20.78 -3.42
C ALA A 2 19.61 20.81 -2.71
N ILE A 3 19.14 19.64 -2.31
CA ILE A 3 17.85 19.51 -1.62
C ILE A 3 17.92 20.26 -0.30
N THR A 4 16.95 21.13 -0.06
CA THR A 4 16.85 21.89 1.19
C THR A 4 15.82 21.23 2.10
N TYR A 5 16.25 20.88 3.30
CA TYR A 5 15.39 20.29 4.34
C TYR A 5 14.98 21.38 5.33
N SER A 6 13.67 21.58 5.50
CA SER A 6 13.10 22.61 6.37
C SER A 6 12.02 22.07 7.30
N ALA A 7 11.45 20.91 6.97
CA ALA A 7 10.50 20.19 7.81
C ALA A 7 11.19 19.09 8.63
N LEU A 8 12.38 18.64 8.22
CA LEU A 8 13.18 17.63 8.92
C LEU A 8 14.36 18.25 9.64
N THR A 9 14.56 17.89 10.91
CA THR A 9 15.79 18.21 11.64
C THR A 9 16.97 17.38 11.10
N PRO A 10 18.23 17.81 11.32
CA PRO A 10 19.40 16.98 11.01
C PRO A 10 19.34 15.60 11.68
N GLU A 11 18.77 15.51 12.88
CA GLU A 11 18.56 14.27 13.62
C GLU A 11 17.55 13.36 12.90
N ASP A 12 16.43 13.89 12.41
CA ASP A 12 15.45 13.12 11.63
C ASP A 12 16.07 12.58 10.34
N GLN A 13 16.82 13.41 9.63
CA GLN A 13 17.53 13.01 8.41
C GLN A 13 18.50 11.86 8.71
N GLN A 14 19.33 12.01 9.76
CA GLN A 14 20.28 10.98 10.12
C GLN A 14 19.59 9.70 10.63
N HIS A 15 18.47 9.82 11.33
CA HIS A 15 17.68 8.67 11.77
C HIS A 15 17.11 7.92 10.56
N PHE A 16 16.50 8.61 9.59
CA PHE A 16 16.03 7.99 8.35
C PHE A 16 17.17 7.27 7.60
N LEU A 17 18.33 7.93 7.47
CA LEU A 17 19.47 7.35 6.75
C LEU A 17 20.11 6.15 7.46
N THR A 18 19.93 6.03 8.77
CA THR A 18 20.50 4.94 9.59
C THR A 18 19.54 3.77 9.69
N HIS A 19 18.26 4.04 9.93
CA HIS A 19 17.26 3.03 10.28
C HIS A 19 16.30 2.73 9.12
N GLY A 20 16.25 3.57 8.09
CA GLY A 20 15.34 3.46 6.97
C GLY A 20 13.91 3.92 7.29
N TRP A 21 13.68 4.58 8.41
CA TRP A 21 12.36 5.10 8.79
C TRP A 21 12.48 6.31 9.73
N ILE A 22 11.40 7.09 9.87
CA ILE A 22 11.22 8.13 10.91
C ILE A 22 9.80 8.12 11.48
N HIS A 23 9.64 8.62 12.71
CA HIS A 23 8.36 8.79 13.39
C HIS A 23 7.92 10.25 13.37
N LEU A 24 6.85 10.54 12.63
CA LEU A 24 6.19 11.83 12.63
C LEU A 24 5.02 11.81 13.61
N GLN A 25 5.22 12.41 14.78
CA GLN A 25 4.21 12.48 15.83
C GLN A 25 3.11 13.48 15.50
N ASN A 26 1.85 13.10 15.72
CA ASN A 26 0.68 13.94 15.43
C ASN A 26 0.72 14.53 14.00
N ALA A 27 1.12 13.70 13.03
CA ALA A 27 1.29 14.10 11.64
C ALA A 27 -0.04 14.28 10.91
N CYS A 28 -1.08 13.57 11.33
CA CYS A 28 -2.40 13.61 10.70
C CYS A 28 -3.28 14.73 11.28
N ARG A 29 -4.17 15.28 10.46
CA ARG A 29 -5.21 16.20 10.92
C ARG A 29 -6.34 15.45 11.62
N PRO A 30 -6.76 15.85 12.83
CA PRO A 30 -7.83 15.17 13.57
C PRO A 30 -9.13 15.03 12.77
N GLU A 31 -9.54 16.07 12.04
CA GLU A 31 -10.76 16.08 11.22
C GLU A 31 -10.70 15.04 10.09
N ALA A 32 -9.54 14.82 9.49
CA ALA A 32 -9.37 13.81 8.44
C ALA A 32 -9.38 12.39 9.00
N LEU A 33 -8.77 12.18 10.18
CA LEU A 33 -8.85 10.90 10.89
C LEU A 33 -10.29 10.55 11.27
N ASP A 34 -11.01 11.51 11.84
CA ASP A 34 -12.39 11.32 12.30
C ASP A 34 -13.32 11.10 11.11
N TYR A 35 -13.14 11.85 10.02
CA TYR A 35 -13.83 11.59 8.76
C TYR A 35 -13.63 10.15 8.30
N LEU A 36 -12.39 9.66 8.15
CA LEU A 36 -12.16 8.30 7.66
C LEU A 36 -12.63 7.20 8.65
N LEU A 37 -12.57 7.44 9.97
CA LEU A 37 -12.95 6.47 11.00
C LEU A 37 -14.45 6.35 11.25
N GLU A 38 -15.25 7.35 10.87
CA GLU A 38 -16.67 7.49 11.23
C GLU A 38 -17.50 6.20 11.14
N HIS A 39 -17.29 5.39 10.09
CA HIS A 39 -18.06 4.17 9.85
C HIS A 39 -17.26 2.87 10.01
N PHE A 40 -16.07 2.93 10.63
CA PHE A 40 -15.18 1.77 10.75
C PHE A 40 -15.88 0.52 11.31
N TRP A 41 -16.54 0.64 12.47
CA TRP A 41 -17.21 -0.50 13.12
C TRP A 41 -18.45 -0.97 12.35
N THR A 42 -19.22 -0.04 11.77
CA THR A 42 -20.36 -0.35 10.89
C THR A 42 -19.89 -1.17 9.69
N ARG A 43 -18.80 -0.76 9.04
CA ARG A 43 -18.20 -1.48 7.91
C ARG A 43 -17.67 -2.84 8.35
N MET A 44 -16.97 -2.91 9.48
CA MET A 44 -16.47 -4.16 10.05
C MET A 44 -17.58 -5.16 10.38
N GLY A 45 -18.79 -4.68 10.70
CA GLY A 45 -19.88 -5.53 11.19
C GLY A 45 -19.60 -6.10 12.59
N ALA A 46 -18.80 -5.40 13.39
CA ALA A 46 -18.37 -5.82 14.72
C ALA A 46 -18.73 -4.77 15.78
N ASP A 47 -18.98 -5.21 17.01
CA ASP A 47 -19.30 -4.32 18.12
C ASP A 47 -18.00 -3.83 18.81
N PRO A 48 -17.72 -2.52 18.87
CA PRO A 48 -16.53 -1.99 19.56
C PRO A 48 -16.46 -2.35 21.06
N LYS A 49 -17.55 -2.80 21.67
CA LYS A 49 -17.62 -3.18 23.08
C LYS A 49 -17.58 -4.69 23.31
N ASP A 50 -17.71 -5.50 22.26
CA ASP A 50 -17.65 -6.96 22.35
C ASP A 50 -16.54 -7.53 21.47
N LYS A 51 -15.38 -7.78 22.10
CA LYS A 51 -14.19 -8.35 21.45
C LYS A 51 -14.42 -9.74 20.87
N SER A 52 -15.49 -10.45 21.24
CA SER A 52 -15.81 -11.76 20.64
C SER A 52 -16.32 -11.63 19.20
N THR A 53 -16.80 -10.45 18.83
CA THR A 53 -17.27 -10.13 17.46
C THR A 53 -16.14 -9.70 16.52
N TRP A 54 -14.93 -9.44 17.05
CA TRP A 54 -13.84 -8.88 16.26
C TRP A 54 -13.13 -9.97 15.45
N PRO A 55 -12.89 -9.75 14.13
CA PRO A 55 -12.01 -10.64 13.39
C PRO A 55 -10.58 -10.54 13.93
N LYS A 56 -9.81 -11.63 13.87
CA LYS A 56 -8.39 -11.62 14.27
C LYS A 56 -7.59 -10.59 13.46
N TYR A 57 -7.84 -10.55 12.16
CA TYR A 57 -7.18 -9.64 11.23
C TYR A 57 -8.09 -9.38 10.03
N SER A 58 -8.12 -8.15 9.51
CA SER A 58 -8.89 -7.79 8.32
C SER A 58 -8.17 -6.70 7.50
N LYS A 59 -8.22 -6.80 6.18
CA LYS A 59 -7.77 -5.77 5.24
C LYS A 59 -8.99 -5.26 4.49
N MET A 60 -9.46 -4.07 4.85
CA MET A 60 -10.72 -3.52 4.35
C MET A 60 -10.55 -2.85 2.97
N PRO A 61 -11.60 -2.81 2.13
CA PRO A 61 -11.64 -1.98 0.94
C PRO A 61 -11.67 -0.49 1.26
N ARG A 62 -11.48 0.35 0.25
CA ARG A 62 -11.60 1.81 0.35
C ARG A 62 -13.00 2.27 -0.03
N HIS A 63 -13.63 3.12 0.77
CA HIS A 63 -14.88 3.82 0.46
C HIS A 63 -14.70 5.34 0.43
N ARG A 64 -13.78 5.88 1.24
CA ARG A 64 -13.55 7.31 1.38
C ARG A 64 -12.07 7.61 1.29
N GLU A 65 -11.75 8.81 0.81
CA GLU A 65 -10.38 9.27 0.69
C GLU A 65 -10.25 10.78 0.87
N VAL A 66 -9.05 11.19 1.24
CA VAL A 66 -8.64 12.56 1.49
C VAL A 66 -7.28 12.75 0.81
N LYS A 67 -7.09 13.87 0.10
CA LYS A 67 -5.80 14.20 -0.49
C LYS A 67 -4.72 14.32 0.59
N ASN A 68 -3.48 13.97 0.28
CA ASN A 68 -2.40 14.00 1.26
C ASN A 68 -2.24 15.38 1.94
N GLU A 69 -2.43 16.47 1.18
CA GLU A 69 -2.37 17.86 1.62
C GLU A 69 -3.47 18.23 2.64
N ASP A 70 -4.63 17.58 2.50
CA ASP A 70 -5.79 17.75 3.38
C ASP A 70 -5.83 16.72 4.51
N PHE A 71 -5.04 15.64 4.41
CA PHE A 71 -4.97 14.59 5.42
C PHE A 71 -3.88 14.87 6.46
N PHE A 72 -2.69 15.27 6.01
CA PHE A 72 -1.55 15.55 6.87
C PHE A 72 -1.53 17.01 7.30
N ASN A 73 -0.94 17.28 8.46
CA ASN A 73 -0.49 18.63 8.82
C ASN A 73 0.55 19.10 7.80
N GLU A 74 0.57 20.40 7.48
CA GLU A 74 1.42 20.97 6.42
C GLU A 74 2.90 20.59 6.59
N TRP A 75 3.42 20.67 7.81
CA TRP A 75 4.80 20.31 8.12
C TRP A 75 5.08 18.82 7.87
N ALA A 76 4.12 17.93 8.13
CA ALA A 76 4.29 16.49 7.99
C ALA A 76 4.25 16.08 6.51
N TRP A 77 3.34 16.66 5.72
CA TRP A 77 3.36 16.45 4.27
C TRP A 77 4.67 16.95 3.65
N LYS A 78 5.11 18.14 4.07
CA LYS A 78 6.40 18.69 3.64
C LYS A 78 7.58 17.78 4.00
N ALA A 79 7.61 17.22 5.22
CA ALA A 79 8.63 16.25 5.62
C ALA A 79 8.65 15.02 4.71
N ILE A 80 7.48 14.43 4.40
CA ILE A 80 7.37 13.29 3.48
C ILE A 80 7.92 13.64 2.09
N CYS A 81 7.56 14.81 1.55
CA CYS A 81 8.08 15.28 0.26
C CYS A 81 9.59 15.53 0.27
N GLU A 82 10.13 16.11 1.35
CA GLU A 82 11.57 16.38 1.47
C GLU A 82 12.40 15.07 1.48
N ILE A 83 11.90 13.98 2.07
CA ILE A 83 12.59 12.67 2.10
C ILE A 83 12.86 12.14 0.68
N VAL A 84 11.90 12.31 -0.24
CA VAL A 84 12.04 11.88 -1.63
C VAL A 84 12.70 12.94 -2.53
N GLY A 85 13.07 14.10 -1.96
CA GLY A 85 13.80 15.17 -2.63
C GLY A 85 12.93 16.22 -3.30
N GLY A 86 11.65 16.32 -2.92
CA GLY A 86 10.69 17.30 -3.42
C GLY A 86 9.37 16.67 -3.85
N GLU A 87 8.29 17.43 -3.73
CA GLU A 87 6.96 16.99 -4.15
C GLU A 87 6.86 16.76 -5.66
N ASP A 88 7.65 17.48 -6.45
CA ASP A 88 7.77 17.35 -7.91
C ASP A 88 8.34 16.00 -8.35
N ARG A 89 8.97 15.25 -7.45
CA ARG A 89 9.48 13.90 -7.70
C ARG A 89 8.45 12.80 -7.44
N ILE A 90 7.33 13.14 -6.79
CA ILE A 90 6.25 12.20 -6.48
C ILE A 90 5.35 12.04 -7.72
N ASP A 91 4.87 10.82 -7.97
CA ASP A 91 3.86 10.57 -9.00
C ASP A 91 2.58 11.38 -8.72
N ALA A 92 2.13 12.16 -9.70
CA ALA A 92 1.02 13.09 -9.54
C ALA A 92 -0.36 12.42 -9.38
N VAL A 93 -0.46 11.11 -9.59
CA VAL A 93 -1.71 10.35 -9.53
C VAL A 93 -1.63 9.25 -8.49
N ARG A 94 -0.57 8.43 -8.55
CA ARG A 94 -0.47 7.20 -7.78
C ARG A 94 -0.27 7.51 -6.30
N GLU A 95 -1.28 7.18 -5.51
CA GLU A 95 -1.25 7.22 -4.04
C GLU A 95 -1.08 8.63 -3.47
N ARG A 96 -1.67 9.62 -4.17
CA ARG A 96 -1.87 11.00 -3.70
C ARG A 96 -2.96 11.18 -2.64
N TYR A 97 -3.58 10.08 -2.20
CA TYR A 97 -4.72 10.07 -1.31
C TYR A 97 -4.57 9.05 -0.20
N GLN A 98 -4.97 9.47 1.00
CA GLN A 98 -5.17 8.64 2.18
C GLN A 98 -6.62 8.20 2.21
N GLY A 99 -6.88 6.95 2.55
CA GLY A 99 -8.25 6.43 2.53
C GLY A 99 -8.51 5.44 3.64
N ASP A 100 -9.76 5.03 3.76
CA ASP A 100 -10.24 4.14 4.81
C ASP A 100 -10.09 2.64 4.49
N GLN A 101 -9.06 2.29 3.70
CA GLN A 101 -8.59 0.90 3.46
C GLN A 101 -7.87 0.31 4.67
N PHE A 102 -8.55 0.28 5.82
CA PHE A 102 -7.94 -0.08 7.09
C PHE A 102 -7.38 -1.50 7.12
N ILE A 103 -6.23 -1.63 7.77
CA ILE A 103 -5.70 -2.90 8.23
C ILE A 103 -6.01 -3.00 9.72
N PHE A 104 -6.97 -3.85 10.06
CA PHE A 104 -7.37 -4.13 11.42
C PHE A 104 -6.67 -5.37 11.96
N ASN A 105 -6.18 -5.30 13.19
CA ASN A 105 -5.68 -6.45 13.95
C ASN A 105 -6.39 -6.47 15.31
N GLY A 106 -7.37 -7.37 15.46
CA GLY A 106 -8.13 -7.58 16.70
C GLY A 106 -7.42 -8.50 17.70
N GLY A 107 -6.29 -9.08 17.31
CA GLY A 107 -5.45 -9.93 18.14
C GLY A 107 -5.98 -11.33 18.36
N GLY A 108 -5.23 -12.10 19.12
CA GLY A 108 -5.55 -13.47 19.52
C GLY A 108 -4.71 -13.89 20.72
N ASP A 109 -5.03 -15.05 21.30
CA ASP A 109 -4.56 -15.42 22.64
C ASP A 109 -3.13 -16.00 22.67
N GLU A 110 -2.48 -16.16 21.50
CA GLU A 110 -1.20 -16.85 21.39
C GLU A 110 -0.11 -15.96 20.79
N ARG A 111 1.07 -15.97 21.42
CA ARG A 111 2.32 -15.45 20.88
C ARG A 111 3.05 -16.59 20.14
N LYS A 112 3.31 -16.41 18.86
CA LYS A 112 3.97 -17.36 17.94
C LYS A 112 5.45 -17.53 18.28
N THR A 113 6.14 -16.44 18.62
CA THR A 113 7.58 -16.46 18.91
C THR A 113 7.98 -15.30 19.82
N ASN A 114 9.02 -15.49 20.63
CA ASN A 114 9.65 -14.40 21.39
C ASN A 114 10.78 -13.72 20.61
N ASP A 115 11.20 -14.31 19.49
CA ASP A 115 12.19 -13.74 18.57
C ASP A 115 11.46 -13.22 17.33
N PRO A 116 11.35 -11.89 17.14
CA PRO A 116 10.61 -11.31 16.01
C PRO A 116 11.24 -11.66 14.65
N ARG A 117 12.52 -12.04 14.59
CA ARG A 117 13.19 -12.49 13.35
C ARG A 117 12.57 -13.76 12.79
N LEU A 118 11.96 -14.57 13.65
CA LEU A 118 11.32 -15.83 13.29
C LEU A 118 9.83 -15.67 12.93
N LEU A 119 9.31 -14.43 12.94
CA LEU A 119 7.98 -14.17 12.43
C LEU A 119 7.93 -14.48 10.93
N SER A 120 6.81 -15.05 10.49
CA SER A 120 6.53 -15.26 9.08
C SER A 120 5.94 -14.00 8.46
N GLY A 121 6.10 -13.86 7.14
CA GLY A 121 5.51 -12.76 6.38
C GLY A 121 6.34 -11.48 6.38
N TRP A 122 7.66 -11.57 6.56
CA TRP A 122 8.57 -10.49 6.18
C TRP A 122 8.40 -10.16 4.69
N HIS A 123 8.22 -8.87 4.40
CA HIS A 123 8.07 -8.34 3.05
C HIS A 123 8.45 -6.87 2.95
N THR A 124 8.61 -6.39 1.73
CA THR A 124 8.37 -5.00 1.34
C THR A 124 7.11 -4.97 0.47
N ASP A 125 6.41 -3.85 0.42
CA ASP A 125 5.21 -3.74 -0.41
C ASP A 125 5.60 -3.54 -1.89
N ASN A 126 5.48 -4.61 -2.69
CA ASN A 126 6.01 -4.66 -4.05
C ASN A 126 5.15 -5.45 -5.06
N ASP A 127 3.90 -5.81 -4.74
CA ASP A 127 3.09 -6.75 -5.54
C ASP A 127 2.42 -6.15 -6.80
N TRP A 128 2.77 -4.91 -7.17
CA TRP A 128 2.19 -4.19 -8.31
C TRP A 128 3.19 -3.64 -9.33
N TYR A 129 4.48 -3.99 -9.22
CA TYR A 129 5.49 -3.55 -10.20
C TYR A 129 6.67 -4.52 -10.30
N ARG A 130 7.36 -4.51 -11.45
CA ARG A 130 8.65 -5.20 -11.60
C ARG A 130 9.71 -4.51 -10.77
N GLN A 131 10.28 -5.23 -9.81
CA GLN A 131 11.23 -4.67 -8.87
C GLN A 131 12.64 -4.65 -9.46
N PHE A 132 13.25 -3.48 -9.43
CA PHE A 132 14.68 -3.22 -9.61
C PHE A 132 15.16 -2.44 -8.39
N ILE A 133 16.48 -2.37 -8.17
CA ILE A 133 17.01 -1.48 -7.12
C ILE A 133 16.72 0.00 -7.40
N THR A 134 16.51 0.36 -8.67
CA THR A 134 16.17 1.71 -9.12
C THR A 134 14.67 1.95 -9.35
N ALA A 135 13.80 0.97 -9.06
CA ALA A 135 12.38 1.07 -9.40
C ALA A 135 11.65 2.19 -8.61
N SER A 136 10.71 2.87 -9.28
CA SER A 136 9.90 3.97 -8.71
C SER A 136 8.60 3.53 -8.03
N GLY A 137 8.27 2.24 -8.11
CA GLY A 137 6.94 1.71 -7.76
C GLY A 137 6.62 1.65 -6.27
N ASN A 138 7.57 1.97 -5.39
CA ASN A 138 7.37 2.22 -3.97
C ASN A 138 8.65 2.87 -3.41
N ALA A 139 8.62 4.18 -3.18
CA ALA A 139 9.73 4.87 -2.51
C ALA A 139 9.57 4.96 -1.00
N LEU A 140 8.34 5.15 -0.53
CA LEU A 140 8.03 5.16 0.90
C LEU A 140 6.77 4.35 1.17
N THR A 141 6.78 3.55 2.25
CA THR A 141 5.55 3.04 2.88
C THR A 141 5.23 3.92 4.09
N LEU A 142 4.03 4.49 4.14
CA LEU A 142 3.55 5.35 5.22
C LEU A 142 2.66 4.55 6.16
N ILE A 143 3.13 4.19 7.35
CA ILE A 143 2.30 3.49 8.34
C ILE A 143 1.56 4.54 9.17
N VAL A 144 0.28 4.74 8.87
CA VAL A 144 -0.59 5.73 9.52
C VAL A 144 -1.40 5.07 10.63
N LEU A 145 -1.29 5.59 11.86
CA LEU A 145 -1.99 5.05 13.02
C LEU A 145 -3.37 5.70 13.21
N PHE A 146 -4.43 4.90 13.12
CA PHE A 146 -5.81 5.34 13.40
C PHE A 146 -6.28 4.94 14.80
N SER A 147 -5.46 4.21 15.54
CA SER A 147 -5.62 3.85 16.95
C SER A 147 -4.28 3.96 17.66
N ASP A 148 -4.30 4.02 18.99
CA ASP A 148 -3.09 3.83 19.77
C ASP A 148 -2.52 2.42 19.59
N VAL A 149 -1.20 2.33 19.44
CA VAL A 149 -0.47 1.07 19.27
C VAL A 149 0.65 1.01 20.31
N PRO A 150 0.37 0.53 21.54
CA PRO A 150 1.41 0.25 22.53
C PRO A 150 2.19 -1.01 22.14
N SER A 151 3.33 -1.24 22.79
CA SER A 151 4.10 -2.49 22.59
C SER A 151 3.26 -3.72 22.91
N GLY A 152 3.32 -4.73 22.03
CA GLY A 152 2.46 -5.92 22.08
C GLY A 152 1.02 -5.68 21.62
N GLY A 153 0.66 -4.44 21.25
CA GLY A 153 -0.64 -4.05 20.70
C GLY A 153 -0.73 -4.24 19.19
N GLY A 154 0.16 -5.05 18.59
CA GLY A 154 0.17 -5.29 17.15
C GLY A 154 0.98 -4.28 16.34
N GLY A 155 2.04 -3.68 16.89
CA GLY A 155 2.93 -2.75 16.16
C GLY A 155 3.65 -3.41 14.99
N THR A 156 3.78 -2.75 13.83
CA THR A 156 4.51 -3.35 12.69
C THR A 156 5.97 -3.60 13.08
N TRP A 157 6.51 -4.79 12.85
CA TRP A 157 7.95 -5.04 13.04
C TRP A 157 8.71 -4.59 11.79
N VAL A 158 9.85 -3.93 11.99
CA VAL A 158 10.78 -3.53 10.92
C VAL A 158 12.16 -4.12 11.17
N ALA A 159 12.87 -4.47 10.10
CA ALA A 159 14.25 -4.95 10.15
C ALA A 159 15.18 -3.87 9.58
N GLU A 160 15.73 -3.03 10.45
CA GLU A 160 16.45 -1.81 10.06
C GLU A 160 17.70 -2.12 9.23
N ASP A 161 18.47 -3.14 9.63
CA ASP A 161 19.64 -3.61 8.89
C ASP A 161 19.28 -4.58 7.74
N GLY A 162 17.99 -4.81 7.50
CA GLY A 162 17.47 -5.66 6.42
C GLY A 162 17.55 -5.03 5.03
N ILE A 163 17.62 -3.69 4.93
CA ILE A 163 17.71 -2.97 3.64
C ILE A 163 18.97 -3.39 2.86
N ALA A 164 20.11 -3.51 3.53
CA ALA A 164 21.39 -3.87 2.91
C ALA A 164 21.31 -5.23 2.18
N GLY A 165 20.78 -6.26 2.86
CA GLY A 165 20.62 -7.58 2.25
C GLY A 165 19.68 -7.58 1.05
N LEU A 166 18.62 -6.76 1.08
CA LEU A 166 17.69 -6.62 -0.05
C LEU A 166 18.35 -5.88 -1.23
N CYS A 167 19.07 -4.80 -0.97
CA CYS A 167 19.82 -4.06 -2.00
C CYS A 167 20.86 -4.96 -2.69
N GLU A 168 21.66 -5.71 -1.91
CA GLU A 168 22.63 -6.67 -2.45
C GLU A 168 21.96 -7.76 -3.32
N TRP A 169 20.78 -8.22 -2.91
CA TRP A 169 20.02 -9.23 -3.63
C TRP A 169 19.45 -8.69 -4.96
N LEU A 170 18.97 -7.45 -4.99
CA LEU A 170 18.47 -6.78 -6.20
C LEU A 170 19.60 -6.41 -7.16
N MET A 171 20.79 -6.07 -6.66
CA MET A 171 21.98 -5.79 -7.48
C MET A 171 22.37 -6.98 -8.36
N GLN A 172 22.09 -8.21 -7.91
CA GLN A 172 22.39 -9.44 -8.64
C GLN A 172 21.32 -9.78 -9.70
N ARG A 173 20.26 -8.98 -9.83
CA ARG A 173 19.10 -9.24 -10.70
C ARG A 173 18.79 -8.03 -11.59
N PRO A 174 19.68 -7.69 -12.53
CA PRO A 174 19.41 -6.62 -13.48
C PRO A 174 18.20 -6.91 -14.38
N GLU A 175 17.76 -8.16 -14.52
CA GLU A 175 16.51 -8.54 -15.17
C GLU A 175 15.24 -8.14 -14.40
N GLY A 176 15.38 -7.78 -13.13
CA GLY A 176 14.28 -7.42 -12.26
C GLY A 176 13.43 -8.62 -11.84
N VAL A 177 12.56 -8.39 -10.86
CA VAL A 177 11.76 -9.45 -10.25
C VAL A 177 10.28 -9.11 -10.36
N ASP A 178 9.52 -10.04 -10.94
CA ASP A 178 8.08 -9.90 -11.11
C ASP A 178 7.35 -10.53 -9.91
N PRO A 179 6.21 -9.97 -9.46
CA PRO A 179 5.33 -10.68 -8.54
C PRO A 179 4.76 -11.97 -9.18
N PRO A 180 4.35 -12.98 -8.38
CA PRO A 180 4.49 -13.07 -6.92
C PRO A 180 5.93 -13.39 -6.50
N PHE A 181 6.37 -12.81 -5.38
CA PHE A 181 7.72 -13.01 -4.86
C PHE A 181 7.81 -14.26 -3.98
N GLU A 182 8.86 -15.06 -4.17
CA GLU A 182 9.21 -16.15 -3.25
C GLU A 182 9.65 -15.58 -1.90
N LYS A 183 8.75 -15.63 -0.90
CA LYS A 183 8.94 -14.98 0.40
C LYS A 183 10.24 -15.41 1.11
N ASP A 184 10.53 -16.72 1.09
CA ASP A 184 11.73 -17.28 1.72
C ASP A 184 13.02 -16.92 0.95
N GLY A 185 12.92 -16.56 -0.33
CA GLY A 185 14.05 -16.20 -1.17
C GLY A 185 14.53 -14.77 -0.95
N ILE A 186 13.63 -13.79 -1.15
CA ILE A 186 13.98 -12.36 -1.12
C ILE A 186 14.16 -11.79 0.30
N TYR A 187 13.45 -12.34 1.31
CA TYR A 187 13.50 -11.84 2.70
C TYR A 187 14.10 -12.83 3.70
N GLY A 188 14.61 -13.98 3.22
CA GLY A 188 15.20 -15.00 4.10
C GLY A 188 16.41 -14.53 4.92
N HIS A 189 17.04 -13.42 4.51
CA HIS A 189 18.15 -12.81 5.26
C HIS A 189 17.73 -12.14 6.57
N VAL A 190 16.45 -11.80 6.74
CA VAL A 190 15.96 -11.11 7.95
C VAL A 190 16.22 -11.93 9.23
N THR A 191 16.29 -13.25 9.12
CA THR A 191 16.67 -14.14 10.23
C THR A 191 18.05 -13.85 10.83
N ARG A 192 18.92 -13.16 10.07
CA ARG A 192 20.28 -12.77 10.47
C ARG A 192 20.41 -11.30 10.87
N CYS A 193 19.34 -10.52 10.74
CA CYS A 193 19.33 -9.11 11.15
C CYS A 193 19.54 -8.97 12.66
N ALA A 194 20.26 -7.93 13.04
CA ALA A 194 20.55 -7.58 14.42
C ALA A 194 19.61 -6.51 14.97
N SER A 195 19.02 -5.66 14.11
CA SER A 195 18.14 -4.57 14.53
C SER A 195 16.71 -4.80 14.06
N ILE A 196 15.88 -5.34 14.96
CA ILE A 196 14.45 -5.55 14.74
C ILE A 196 13.66 -4.71 15.76
N VAL A 197 12.78 -3.83 15.26
CA VAL A 197 12.08 -2.85 16.09
C VAL A 197 10.57 -2.94 15.87
N GLU A 198 9.79 -2.86 16.95
CA GLU A 198 8.33 -2.76 16.91
C GLU A 198 7.94 -1.29 16.78
N ILE A 199 7.15 -0.96 15.76
CA ILE A 199 6.55 0.37 15.60
C ILE A 199 5.41 0.53 16.60
N THR A 200 5.59 1.43 17.56
CA THR A 200 4.58 1.80 18.57
C THR A 200 4.33 3.30 18.56
N GLY A 201 3.08 3.73 18.70
CA GLY A 201 2.73 5.14 18.64
C GLY A 201 1.28 5.43 19.03
N LYS A 202 0.84 6.66 18.78
CA LYS A 202 -0.50 7.16 19.09
C LYS A 202 -1.34 7.34 17.84
N LYS A 203 -2.67 7.33 17.98
CA LYS A 203 -3.57 7.75 16.89
C LYS A 203 -3.11 9.11 16.34
N GLY A 204 -2.96 9.20 15.02
CA GLY A 204 -2.51 10.39 14.29
C GLY A 204 -1.01 10.44 14.02
N ASP A 205 -0.23 9.53 14.59
CA ASP A 205 1.18 9.37 14.23
C ASP A 205 1.34 8.68 12.87
N VAL A 206 2.44 8.99 12.19
CA VAL A 206 2.83 8.39 10.92
C VAL A 206 4.28 7.93 11.01
N PHE A 207 4.53 6.68 10.63
CA PHE A 207 5.89 6.18 10.43
C PHE A 207 6.18 6.18 8.95
N VAL A 208 7.14 6.99 8.53
CA VAL A 208 7.57 7.08 7.13
C VAL A 208 8.74 6.13 6.96
N THR A 209 8.54 5.06 6.20
CA THR A 209 9.53 4.00 6.01
C THR A 209 10.01 3.95 4.57
N HIS A 210 11.29 3.65 4.34
CA HIS A 210 11.84 3.41 3.02
C HIS A 210 11.14 2.21 2.37
N GLY A 211 10.78 2.30 1.09
CA GLY A 211 10.09 1.22 0.35
C GLY A 211 10.87 -0.10 0.23
N LEU A 212 12.12 -0.13 0.70
CA LEU A 212 12.98 -1.33 0.74
C LEU A 212 13.20 -1.84 2.18
N LEU A 213 12.57 -1.23 3.19
CA LEU A 213 12.67 -1.66 4.58
C LEU A 213 11.81 -2.92 4.80
N PRO A 214 12.43 -4.10 5.04
CA PRO A 214 11.65 -5.30 5.29
C PRO A 214 10.85 -5.14 6.58
N HIS A 215 9.57 -5.48 6.52
CA HIS A 215 8.65 -5.38 7.64
C HIS A 215 7.66 -6.54 7.66
N CYS A 216 7.01 -6.75 8.80
CA CYS A 216 5.95 -7.73 8.92
C CYS A 216 4.88 -7.30 9.94
N SER A 217 3.68 -7.87 9.79
CA SER A 217 2.64 -7.74 10.81
C SER A 217 3.07 -8.44 12.09
N SER A 218 2.80 -7.81 13.23
CA SER A 218 2.99 -8.45 14.53
C SER A 218 1.70 -9.01 15.11
N GLU A 219 1.89 -9.68 16.24
CA GLU A 219 0.83 -10.23 17.06
C GLU A 219 0.28 -9.12 17.96
N ASN A 220 -1.05 -9.04 18.03
CA ASN A 220 -1.72 -8.17 18.98
C ASN A 220 -2.17 -9.00 20.18
N ILE A 221 -1.28 -9.14 21.17
CA ILE A 221 -1.54 -9.92 22.38
C ILE A 221 -2.41 -9.17 23.40
N LEU A 222 -2.48 -7.84 23.29
CA LEU A 222 -3.29 -7.00 24.17
C LEU A 222 -4.77 -7.00 23.77
N ARG A 223 -5.06 -7.39 22.52
CA ARG A 223 -6.41 -7.38 21.93
C ARG A 223 -7.10 -6.02 22.11
N ASN A 224 -6.36 -4.93 22.02
CA ASN A 224 -6.89 -3.59 21.77
C ASN A 224 -7.09 -3.42 20.26
N PRO A 225 -8.04 -2.60 19.78
CA PRO A 225 -8.24 -2.46 18.35
C PRO A 225 -7.02 -1.77 17.74
N ARG A 226 -6.30 -2.46 16.85
CA ARG A 226 -5.18 -1.88 16.09
C ARG A 226 -5.65 -1.59 14.68
N ILE A 227 -5.84 -0.30 14.39
CA ILE A 227 -6.35 0.22 13.12
C ILE A 227 -5.23 1.05 12.51
N ILE A 228 -4.73 0.63 11.35
CA ILE A 228 -3.74 1.40 10.59
C ILE A 228 -4.12 1.45 9.12
N THR A 229 -3.41 2.27 8.36
CA THR A 229 -3.25 2.08 6.90
C THR A 229 -1.76 2.10 6.56
N ASN A 230 -1.38 1.57 5.39
CA ASN A 230 0.00 1.60 4.89
C ASN A 230 0.07 2.10 3.42
N PRO A 231 -0.45 3.29 3.06
CA PRO A 231 -0.32 3.80 1.69
C PRO A 231 1.14 4.11 1.35
N HIS A 232 1.43 4.20 0.06
CA HIS A 232 2.79 4.37 -0.43
C HIS A 232 2.98 5.72 -1.13
N VAL A 233 4.25 6.07 -1.33
CA VAL A 233 4.66 7.20 -2.17
C VAL A 233 5.42 6.62 -3.35
N ASN A 234 4.89 6.83 -4.55
CA ASN A 234 5.54 6.46 -5.80
C ASN A 234 6.34 7.65 -6.33
N LEU A 235 7.46 7.38 -6.99
CA LEU A 235 8.18 8.42 -7.72
C LEU A 235 7.66 8.52 -9.15
N ALA A 236 7.67 9.73 -9.69
CA ALA A 236 7.36 9.98 -11.10
C ALA A 236 8.38 9.30 -12.03
N GLU A 237 9.64 9.22 -11.59
CA GLU A 237 10.75 8.60 -12.33
C GLU A 237 11.51 7.59 -11.45
N PRO A 238 12.18 6.58 -12.04
CA PRO A 238 13.10 5.70 -11.33
C PRO A 238 14.15 6.47 -10.51
N TYR A 239 14.66 5.85 -9.45
CA TYR A 239 15.77 6.43 -8.67
C TYR A 239 16.96 6.76 -9.57
N ASN A 240 17.53 7.95 -9.36
CA ASN A 240 18.80 8.30 -9.97
C ASN A 240 19.91 8.15 -8.92
N LEU A 241 20.61 7.01 -9.00
CA LEU A 241 21.70 6.67 -8.10
C LEU A 241 23.08 7.13 -8.65
N ASP A 242 23.10 7.92 -9.73
CA ASP A 242 24.31 8.46 -10.37
C ASP A 242 24.16 9.96 -10.68
N ARG A 243 23.84 10.75 -9.65
CA ARG A 243 23.70 12.19 -9.75
C ARG A 243 25.08 12.86 -9.81
N ALA A 244 25.19 13.87 -10.68
CA ALA A 244 26.41 14.65 -10.85
C ALA A 244 26.79 15.46 -9.60
N ASP A 245 25.78 16.05 -8.93
CA ASP A 245 25.95 16.76 -7.66
C ASP A 245 25.50 15.85 -6.50
N PRO A 246 26.39 15.48 -5.56
CA PRO A 246 26.02 14.71 -4.38
C PRO A 246 24.92 15.37 -3.53
N GLY A 247 24.78 16.70 -3.57
CA GLY A 247 23.73 17.42 -2.85
C GLY A 247 22.32 17.21 -3.42
N ASP A 248 22.20 16.64 -4.63
CA ASP A 248 20.93 16.41 -5.30
C ASP A 248 20.30 15.03 -4.97
N TYR A 249 21.03 14.16 -4.24
CA TYR A 249 20.50 12.88 -3.76
C TYR A 249 19.48 13.06 -2.65
N SER A 250 18.28 12.53 -2.88
CA SER A 250 17.23 12.41 -1.85
C SER A 250 17.65 11.45 -0.74
N LEU A 251 16.97 11.50 0.43
CA LEU A 251 17.29 10.60 1.54
C LEU A 251 17.06 9.13 1.17
N VAL A 252 16.03 8.83 0.37
CA VAL A 252 15.78 7.46 -0.15
C VAL A 252 16.92 6.97 -1.06
N GLU A 253 17.41 7.80 -1.96
CA GLU A 253 18.58 7.45 -2.79
C GLU A 253 19.84 7.24 -1.93
N GLN A 254 20.06 8.11 -0.94
CA GLN A 254 21.19 8.00 -0.02
C GLN A 254 21.14 6.73 0.84
N VAL A 255 19.95 6.28 1.28
CA VAL A 255 19.79 5.00 2.00
C VAL A 255 20.29 3.84 1.13
N ILE A 256 19.90 3.80 -0.15
CA ILE A 256 20.34 2.74 -1.08
C ILE A 256 21.86 2.77 -1.27
N LEU A 257 22.44 3.96 -1.52
CA LEU A 257 23.88 4.12 -1.71
C LEU A 257 24.68 3.71 -0.47
N ARG A 258 24.21 4.10 0.73
CA ARG A 258 24.80 3.69 2.02
C ARG A 258 24.71 2.17 2.23
N ALA A 259 23.55 1.58 1.94
CA ALA A 259 23.32 0.15 2.04
C ALA A 259 24.26 -0.68 1.14
N LEU A 260 24.60 -0.15 -0.04
CA LEU A 260 25.56 -0.74 -0.98
C LEU A 260 27.02 -0.36 -0.70
N ASN A 261 27.28 0.54 0.24
CA ASN A 261 28.60 1.10 0.53
C ASN A 261 29.29 1.71 -0.71
N VAL A 262 28.55 2.50 -1.49
CA VAL A 262 29.05 3.23 -2.68
C VAL A 262 28.63 4.70 -2.64
N SER A 263 29.37 5.56 -3.34
CA SER A 263 29.02 7.00 -3.48
C SER A 263 28.06 7.30 -4.63
N CYS A 264 28.01 6.41 -5.62
CA CYS A 264 27.09 6.43 -6.76
C CYS A 264 27.00 5.03 -7.39
N LEU A 265 26.00 4.82 -8.24
CA LEU A 265 25.75 3.59 -8.97
C LEU A 265 25.49 3.91 -10.45
N PRO A 266 26.55 4.10 -11.26
CA PRO A 266 26.42 4.42 -12.68
C PRO A 266 25.89 3.24 -13.49
N ALA A 267 25.40 3.52 -14.70
CA ALA A 267 24.90 2.50 -15.64
C ALA A 267 25.93 1.41 -15.99
N SER A 268 27.23 1.70 -15.88
CA SER A 268 28.32 0.73 -16.06
C SER A 268 28.42 -0.30 -14.92
N LYS A 269 27.77 -0.05 -13.78
CA LYS A 269 27.71 -0.94 -12.61
C LYS A 269 26.37 -1.65 -12.49
N TYR A 270 25.27 -0.97 -12.80
CA TYR A 270 23.93 -1.56 -12.81
C TYR A 270 23.07 -0.89 -13.88
N SER A 271 22.42 -1.70 -14.70
CA SER A 271 21.43 -1.24 -15.66
C SER A 271 20.33 -2.30 -15.77
N PRO A 272 19.06 -1.92 -15.58
CA PRO A 272 17.94 -2.82 -15.85
C PRO A 272 18.01 -3.39 -17.27
N THR A 273 17.93 -4.71 -17.42
CA THR A 273 17.94 -5.39 -18.73
C THR A 273 16.55 -5.63 -19.29
N ARG A 274 15.51 -5.38 -18.49
CA ARG A 274 14.09 -5.38 -18.88
C ARG A 274 13.47 -4.03 -18.60
N SER A 275 12.42 -3.70 -19.34
CA SER A 275 11.60 -2.53 -19.08
C SER A 275 10.84 -2.66 -17.76
N SER A 276 10.48 -1.53 -17.16
CA SER A 276 9.50 -1.47 -16.09
C SER A 276 8.18 -2.12 -16.53
N ALA A 277 7.49 -2.72 -15.57
CA ALA A 277 6.17 -3.31 -15.75
C ALA A 277 5.33 -3.07 -14.50
N VAL A 278 4.03 -3.02 -14.70
CA VAL A 278 3.02 -2.86 -13.65
C VAL A 278 2.21 -4.13 -13.56
N PHE A 279 1.80 -4.51 -12.36
CA PHE A 279 0.97 -5.68 -12.11
C PHE A 279 -0.29 -5.30 -11.32
N PHE A 280 -1.38 -6.01 -11.55
CA PHE A 280 -2.56 -5.87 -10.70
C PHE A 280 -2.27 -6.49 -9.32
N PRO A 281 -2.37 -5.73 -8.20
CA PRO A 281 -2.00 -6.24 -6.88
C PRO A 281 -2.87 -7.44 -6.48
N GLY A 282 -2.23 -8.49 -5.96
CA GLY A 282 -2.93 -9.75 -5.63
C GLY A 282 -3.96 -9.55 -4.51
N ALA A 283 -3.60 -8.76 -3.49
CA ALA A 283 -4.45 -8.49 -2.33
C ALA A 283 -5.72 -7.68 -2.67
N SER A 284 -5.76 -7.01 -3.82
CA SER A 284 -6.91 -6.18 -4.21
C SER A 284 -8.19 -7.00 -4.36
N ARG A 285 -8.10 -8.27 -4.79
CA ARG A 285 -9.29 -9.13 -4.97
C ARG A 285 -10.01 -9.41 -3.66
N ALA A 286 -9.27 -9.84 -2.64
CA ALA A 286 -9.81 -10.13 -1.32
C ALA A 286 -10.45 -8.90 -0.68
N LYS A 287 -9.87 -7.70 -0.87
CA LYS A 287 -10.45 -6.44 -0.37
C LYS A 287 -11.79 -6.14 -1.05
N VAL A 288 -11.86 -6.23 -2.38
CA VAL A 288 -13.11 -5.89 -3.09
C VAL A 288 -14.24 -6.89 -2.80
N ALA A 289 -13.91 -8.13 -2.47
CA ALA A 289 -14.90 -9.13 -2.02
C ALA A 289 -15.73 -8.67 -0.81
N LEU A 290 -15.16 -7.82 0.07
CA LEU A 290 -15.84 -7.32 1.26
C LEU A 290 -16.80 -6.16 0.98
N VAL A 291 -16.65 -5.46 -0.16
CA VAL A 291 -17.41 -4.24 -0.49
C VAL A 291 -18.93 -4.42 -0.40
N PRO A 292 -19.55 -5.50 -0.94
CA PRO A 292 -21.00 -5.62 -0.94
C PRO A 292 -21.61 -5.62 0.46
N GLU A 293 -21.03 -6.40 1.38
CA GLU A 293 -21.53 -6.45 2.75
C GLU A 293 -21.25 -5.15 3.52
N GLU A 294 -20.10 -4.52 3.28
CA GLU A 294 -19.79 -3.21 3.87
C GLU A 294 -20.80 -2.15 3.40
N LEU A 295 -21.14 -2.13 2.11
CA LEU A 295 -22.16 -1.22 1.57
C LEU A 295 -23.54 -1.50 2.16
N ASP A 296 -23.97 -2.76 2.25
CA ASP A 296 -25.25 -3.12 2.86
C ASP A 296 -25.33 -2.66 4.32
N ARG A 297 -24.24 -2.78 5.08
CA ARG A 297 -24.15 -2.26 6.46
C ARG A 297 -24.22 -0.73 6.50
N LEU A 298 -23.49 -0.05 5.62
CA LEU A 298 -23.48 1.41 5.50
C LEU A 298 -24.87 1.96 5.14
N GLU A 299 -25.57 1.35 4.18
CA GLU A 299 -26.89 1.80 3.74
C GLU A 299 -27.96 1.59 4.81
N ARG A 300 -27.92 0.47 5.54
CA ARG A 300 -28.80 0.27 6.70
C ARG A 300 -28.59 1.36 7.75
N ALA A 301 -27.35 1.65 8.11
CA ALA A 301 -27.02 2.71 9.06
C ALA A 301 -27.44 4.11 8.56
N ALA A 302 -27.28 4.38 7.26
CA ALA A 302 -27.73 5.61 6.64
C ALA A 302 -29.26 5.75 6.67
N ALA A 303 -30.00 4.68 6.38
CA ALA A 303 -31.46 4.67 6.42
C ALA A 303 -32.01 4.91 7.84
N GLU A 304 -31.35 4.36 8.86
CA GLU A 304 -31.71 4.56 10.27
C GLU A 304 -31.41 5.97 10.78
N SER A 305 -30.32 6.58 10.31
CA SER A 305 -29.89 7.92 10.74
C SER A 305 -30.42 9.07 9.87
N GLY A 306 -31.01 8.78 8.72
CA GLY A 306 -31.37 9.77 7.70
C GLY A 306 -30.17 10.34 6.93
N GLY A 307 -29.03 9.64 6.95
CA GLY A 307 -27.79 10.01 6.27
C GLY A 307 -27.71 9.53 4.82
N THR A 308 -26.54 9.73 4.21
CA THR A 308 -26.20 9.19 2.88
C THR A 308 -24.88 8.43 2.93
N VAL A 309 -24.73 7.40 2.11
CA VAL A 309 -23.49 6.64 2.02
C VAL A 309 -22.55 7.33 1.04
N GLN A 310 -21.31 7.58 1.45
CA GLN A 310 -20.24 8.06 0.57
C GLN A 310 -19.37 6.88 0.16
N SER A 311 -19.45 6.47 -1.11
CA SER A 311 -18.60 5.42 -1.63
C SER A 311 -18.55 5.41 -3.16
N PRO A 312 -17.35 5.25 -3.78
CA PRO A 312 -17.22 5.08 -5.23
C PRO A 312 -17.85 3.78 -5.74
N TRP A 313 -18.22 2.87 -4.84
CA TRP A 313 -18.90 1.62 -5.17
C TRP A 313 -20.42 1.80 -5.34
N LEU A 314 -21.00 2.95 -4.94
CA LEU A 314 -22.42 3.26 -5.16
C LEU A 314 -22.74 3.69 -6.58
N SER A 315 -21.86 4.45 -7.24
CA SER A 315 -22.02 4.73 -8.68
C SER A 315 -21.90 3.45 -9.51
N ARG A 316 -21.32 2.39 -8.93
CA ARG A 316 -21.29 1.03 -9.46
C ARG A 316 -22.51 0.19 -9.04
N ARG A 317 -23.32 0.66 -8.08
CA ARG A 317 -24.67 0.13 -7.79
C ARG A 317 -25.65 0.65 -8.83
N GLY A 318 -25.61 -0.03 -9.97
CA GLY A 318 -26.50 0.12 -11.12
C GLY A 318 -26.44 -1.13 -12.02
N ALA A 319 -25.41 -1.97 -11.84
CA ALA A 319 -25.43 -3.40 -12.18
C ALA A 319 -25.81 -4.21 -10.92
N GLU A 320 -27.07 -4.02 -10.53
CA GLU A 320 -27.90 -4.53 -9.43
C GLU A 320 -27.30 -5.58 -8.44
N GLY A 321 -26.76 -5.06 -7.33
CA GLY A 321 -27.16 -5.39 -5.95
C GLY A 321 -27.37 -6.85 -5.54
N THR A 322 -26.29 -7.65 -5.41
CA THR A 322 -26.28 -8.91 -4.61
C THR A 322 -24.86 -9.40 -4.21
N GLY A 323 -23.84 -8.55 -4.23
CA GLY A 323 -22.45 -9.04 -4.08
C GLY A 323 -21.90 -9.73 -5.33
N ARG A 324 -22.29 -9.18 -6.48
CA ARG A 324 -21.67 -9.48 -7.76
C ARG A 324 -20.59 -8.43 -8.01
N PHE A 325 -19.51 -8.82 -8.67
CA PHE A 325 -18.89 -7.97 -9.69
C PHE A 325 -19.63 -8.33 -11.00
N PRO A 326 -20.76 -7.72 -11.39
CA PRO A 326 -21.30 -7.95 -12.72
C PRO A 326 -21.03 -6.68 -13.50
N ILE A 327 -19.76 -6.39 -13.79
CA ILE A 327 -19.57 -5.62 -15.01
C ILE A 327 -20.11 -6.55 -16.10
N ASP A 328 -21.23 -6.20 -16.72
CA ASP A 328 -21.66 -6.88 -17.94
C ASP A 328 -20.60 -6.53 -18.98
N MET A 329 -19.58 -7.37 -19.02
CA MET A 329 -18.37 -7.12 -19.79
C MET A 329 -18.69 -6.97 -21.27
N GLU A 330 -19.75 -7.64 -21.76
CA GLU A 330 -20.17 -7.52 -23.15
C GLU A 330 -20.82 -6.18 -23.39
N ARG A 331 -21.61 -5.70 -22.43
CA ARG A 331 -22.17 -4.35 -22.47
C ARG A 331 -21.10 -3.27 -22.32
N GLU A 332 -20.14 -3.39 -21.42
CA GLU A 332 -19.05 -2.41 -21.31
C GLU A 332 -18.12 -2.44 -22.54
N ILE A 333 -17.76 -3.62 -23.03
CA ILE A 333 -16.99 -3.75 -24.28
C ILE A 333 -17.77 -3.17 -25.46
N ALA A 334 -19.10 -3.38 -25.51
CA ALA A 334 -19.97 -2.79 -26.53
C ALA A 334 -20.13 -1.27 -26.36
N ASN A 335 -20.15 -0.76 -25.13
CA ASN A 335 -20.23 0.68 -24.84
C ASN A 335 -18.96 1.41 -25.27
N LEU A 336 -17.77 0.79 -25.14
CA LEU A 336 -16.51 1.36 -25.64
C LEU A 336 -16.55 1.69 -27.14
N ASP A 337 -17.34 0.92 -27.92
CA ASP A 337 -17.59 1.16 -29.34
C ASP A 337 -18.71 2.16 -29.63
N GLN A 338 -19.64 2.34 -28.70
CA GLN A 338 -20.84 3.17 -28.87
C GLN A 338 -20.68 4.59 -28.31
N ASP A 339 -19.76 4.81 -27.37
CA ASP A 339 -19.48 6.13 -26.79
C ASP A 339 -18.73 7.03 -27.78
N SER A 340 -19.50 7.71 -28.61
CA SER A 340 -19.07 8.81 -29.49
C SER A 340 -18.69 10.10 -28.73
N ILE A 341 -18.86 10.11 -27.40
CA ILE A 341 -18.60 11.25 -26.49
C ILE A 341 -17.37 10.98 -25.59
N SER A 342 -16.79 9.77 -25.64
CA SER A 342 -15.62 9.41 -24.84
C SER A 342 -14.36 10.14 -25.33
N LEU A 343 -13.58 10.68 -24.38
CA LEU A 343 -12.25 11.29 -24.61
C LEU A 343 -11.14 10.23 -24.78
N ASP A 344 -11.48 8.94 -24.74
CA ASP A 344 -10.52 7.83 -24.71
C ASP A 344 -9.92 7.60 -26.11
N THR A 345 -8.61 7.41 -26.17
CA THR A 345 -7.93 7.00 -27.40
C THR A 345 -8.26 5.54 -27.76
N GLN A 346 -7.96 5.13 -28.99
CA GLN A 346 -8.14 3.72 -29.39
C GLN A 346 -7.30 2.77 -28.52
N GLU A 347 -6.12 3.20 -28.09
CA GLU A 347 -5.22 2.44 -27.21
C GLU A 347 -5.83 2.25 -25.80
N ASP A 348 -6.49 3.28 -25.25
CA ASP A 348 -7.19 3.20 -23.97
C ASP A 348 -8.38 2.24 -24.03
N LYS A 349 -9.14 2.29 -25.13
CA LYS A 349 -10.27 1.39 -25.38
C LYS A 349 -9.81 -0.06 -25.49
N ASP A 350 -8.71 -0.33 -26.19
CA ASP A 350 -8.16 -1.67 -26.34
C ASP A 350 -7.55 -2.18 -25.00
N GLY A 351 -6.90 -1.31 -24.22
CA GLY A 351 -6.43 -1.63 -22.88
C GLY A 351 -7.57 -2.00 -21.91
N ARG A 352 -8.68 -1.24 -21.93
CA ARG A 352 -9.88 -1.54 -21.14
C ARG A 352 -10.55 -2.85 -21.56
N ARG A 353 -10.64 -3.14 -22.87
CA ARG A 353 -11.14 -4.44 -23.37
C ARG A 353 -10.29 -5.59 -22.86
N GLU A 354 -8.97 -5.45 -22.91
CA GLU A 354 -8.07 -6.49 -22.43
C GLU A 354 -8.22 -6.73 -20.92
N PHE A 355 -8.38 -5.67 -20.14
CA PHE A 355 -8.68 -5.73 -18.72
C PHE A 355 -10.00 -6.44 -18.44
N PHE A 356 -11.05 -6.09 -19.17
CA PHE A 356 -12.33 -6.74 -19.02
C PHE A 356 -12.26 -8.23 -19.37
N ALA A 357 -11.65 -8.58 -20.51
CA ALA A 357 -11.38 -9.96 -20.87
C ALA A 357 -10.53 -10.68 -19.80
N PHE A 358 -9.64 -9.98 -19.09
CA PHE A 358 -8.87 -10.51 -17.97
C PHE A 358 -9.76 -10.82 -16.76
N LEU A 359 -10.61 -9.89 -16.31
CA LEU A 359 -11.50 -10.11 -15.17
C LEU A 359 -12.35 -11.37 -15.38
N ARG A 360 -12.94 -11.53 -16.57
CA ARG A 360 -13.73 -12.72 -16.96
C ARG A 360 -12.90 -14.00 -16.99
N ARG A 361 -11.73 -14.00 -17.65
CA ARG A 361 -10.86 -15.18 -17.73
C ARG A 361 -10.41 -15.70 -16.36
N ASN A 362 -10.40 -14.84 -15.35
CA ASN A 362 -9.98 -15.20 -14.00
C ASN A 362 -11.16 -15.35 -13.02
N GLY A 363 -12.40 -15.35 -13.53
CA GLY A 363 -13.60 -15.55 -12.72
C GLY A 363 -13.88 -14.43 -11.72
N LEU A 364 -13.36 -13.22 -11.96
CA LEU A 364 -13.62 -12.04 -11.13
C LEU A 364 -15.03 -11.49 -11.33
N ASP A 365 -15.77 -12.04 -12.29
CA ASP A 365 -17.19 -11.84 -12.57
C ASP A 365 -18.09 -12.93 -11.98
N ARG A 366 -17.54 -13.89 -11.22
CA ARG A 366 -18.32 -14.98 -10.62
C ARG A 366 -19.09 -14.51 -9.37
N PRO A 367 -20.23 -15.16 -9.04
CA PRO A 367 -20.96 -14.87 -7.81
C PRO A 367 -20.08 -15.15 -6.58
N TRP A 368 -19.89 -14.15 -5.73
CA TRP A 368 -19.15 -14.31 -4.48
C TRP A 368 -20.04 -15.01 -3.46
N SER A 369 -19.72 -16.27 -3.15
CA SER A 369 -20.26 -16.99 -1.99
C SER A 369 -19.24 -16.99 -0.85
N GLU A 370 -19.63 -17.31 0.38
CA GLU A 370 -18.67 -17.54 1.47
C GLU A 370 -17.58 -18.58 1.10
N GLY A 371 -17.89 -19.51 0.18
CA GLY A 371 -16.92 -20.45 -0.36
C GLY A 371 -15.88 -19.77 -1.26
N VAL A 372 -16.32 -18.92 -2.19
CA VAL A 372 -15.44 -18.15 -3.07
C VAL A 372 -14.59 -17.14 -2.29
N GLN A 373 -15.17 -16.51 -1.25
CA GLN A 373 -14.41 -15.63 -0.36
C GLN A 373 -13.29 -16.37 0.36
N ARG A 374 -13.58 -17.53 0.97
CA ARG A 374 -12.57 -18.38 1.60
C ARG A 374 -11.50 -18.83 0.61
N GLU A 375 -11.89 -19.25 -0.61
CA GLU A 375 -10.95 -19.64 -1.67
C GLU A 375 -10.02 -18.48 -2.08
N GLU A 376 -10.52 -17.26 -2.21
CA GLU A 376 -9.72 -16.10 -2.59
C GLU A 376 -8.87 -15.56 -1.43
N GLU A 377 -9.35 -15.63 -0.19
CA GLU A 377 -8.54 -15.36 1.01
C GLU A 377 -7.41 -16.37 1.15
N GLU A 378 -7.68 -17.67 0.91
CA GLU A 378 -6.66 -18.71 0.84
C GLU A 378 -5.67 -18.45 -0.29
N ARG A 379 -6.12 -18.09 -1.51
CA ARG A 379 -5.22 -17.72 -2.62
C ARG A 379 -4.35 -16.50 -2.31
N ALA A 380 -4.92 -15.47 -1.69
CA ALA A 380 -4.18 -14.28 -1.26
C ALA A 380 -3.14 -14.61 -0.18
N ASN A 381 -3.43 -15.59 0.69
CA ASN A 381 -2.51 -16.05 1.73
C ASN A 381 -1.40 -16.98 1.17
N VAL A 382 -1.71 -17.78 0.14
CA VAL A 382 -0.81 -18.79 -0.45
C VAL A 382 0.01 -18.24 -1.63
N GLY A 383 -0.34 -17.06 -2.18
CA GLY A 383 0.46 -16.37 -3.20
C GLY A 383 0.49 -17.05 -4.58
N SER A 384 -0.51 -17.85 -4.94
CA SER A 384 -0.42 -18.86 -6.01
C SER A 384 -1.14 -18.55 -7.32
N GLY A 385 -1.58 -17.31 -7.56
CA GLY A 385 -2.04 -16.87 -8.89
C GLY A 385 -0.93 -16.15 -9.65
N PRO A 386 -0.76 -16.36 -10.98
CA PRO A 386 0.22 -15.59 -11.74
C PRO A 386 -0.14 -14.10 -11.68
N ALA A 387 0.78 -13.25 -11.20
CA ALA A 387 0.60 -11.82 -11.33
C ALA A 387 0.57 -11.49 -12.82
N ARG A 388 -0.39 -10.65 -13.24
CA ARG A 388 -0.50 -10.28 -14.64
C ARG A 388 -0.01 -8.87 -14.82
N GLU A 389 0.91 -8.74 -15.75
CA GLU A 389 1.36 -7.45 -16.26
C GLU A 389 0.13 -6.72 -16.83
N VAL A 390 -0.06 -5.48 -16.42
CA VAL A 390 -1.10 -4.57 -16.90
C VAL A 390 -0.41 -3.34 -17.45
N GLY A 391 -1.06 -2.67 -18.40
CA GLY A 391 -0.52 -1.42 -18.94
C GLY A 391 -0.52 -0.30 -17.91
N ALA A 392 0.31 0.72 -18.14
CA ALA A 392 0.38 1.92 -17.31
C ALA A 392 -0.96 2.68 -17.21
N TRP A 393 -1.89 2.43 -18.15
CA TRP A 393 -3.26 2.92 -18.13
C TRP A 393 -4.01 2.62 -16.83
N MET A 394 -3.67 1.54 -16.11
CA MET A 394 -4.27 1.25 -14.80
C MET A 394 -4.08 2.40 -13.79
N TRP A 395 -3.04 3.20 -13.99
CA TRP A 395 -2.70 4.37 -13.17
C TRP A 395 -3.00 5.70 -13.86
N GLN A 396 -3.49 5.68 -15.11
CA GLN A 396 -3.88 6.91 -15.80
C GLN A 396 -5.21 7.40 -15.23
N ARG A 397 -5.19 8.65 -14.80
CA ARG A 397 -6.33 9.30 -14.14
C ARG A 397 -7.34 9.71 -15.19
N ASP A 398 -8.20 8.79 -15.60
CA ASP A 398 -9.41 9.18 -16.30
C ASP A 398 -10.35 9.88 -15.30
N GLY A 399 -10.31 11.21 -15.31
CA GLY A 399 -11.50 12.04 -15.13
C GLY A 399 -12.32 11.90 -13.84
N ILE A 400 -11.72 11.68 -12.67
CA ILE A 400 -12.39 11.99 -11.39
C ILE A 400 -12.15 13.48 -11.09
N ALA A 401 -13.05 14.30 -11.63
CA ALA A 401 -13.29 15.69 -11.23
C ALA A 401 -14.24 15.72 -10.04
#